data_AF-A0A836JEQ3-F1
#
_entry.id   AF-A0A836JEQ3-F1
#
_cell.length_a   1.000
_cell.length_b   1.000
_cell.length_c   1.000
_cell.angle_alpha   90.00
_cell.angle_beta   90.00
_cell.angle_gamma   90.00
#
_symmetry.space_group_name_H-M   'P 1'
#
loop_
_entity.id
_entity.type
_entity.pdbx_description
1 polymer ?
#
loop_
_entity_poly.entity_id
_entity_poly.type
_entity_poly.pdbx_seq_one_letter_code
_entity_poly.pdbx_strand_id
1 'polypeptide(L)'
;MNDLPKLQYNGPEEPLDKYPTLEDDKDVAEPLQDVEIKVWTYDEDDTEIVEEEKEEEDIKTEPEIIDKTDIFTDFMAEFGAKRTKELAIKAEKKKKQLRQLIGVEQKKDDESEETLITPEDEDIVSERVSTESSIHPCLHKIDISDSQLKVNPYTMYQVPNDPGLLPAFWLLRERPPIYSTDGVQKFYDIVKRAGLRSIGSLKDMLLTDQLNLSYTGFKSPIMKAICEALTDNIFVRKLDLKDTKLSANACRYLNDLLLKNNSIIDLSLSGCRIGTNGAKKLYNAISENTALKVLDLSRCNIGNEGFEYIASALSNNQDLESLDLSDNHLDEKCSKSLYNLLSSKSLTHLNLSWNSLYDAKVWKILVNGLKKNRESLRSLNLSWNAIGEECVHHLYNLLSRSRNIEELNLSWNRFNGKDAEIIAEGISKNNTLQELQLGNNPLEAQGVSALIHAITPNISPDSALRLLDLENIWANKNILEDLETIKNVRPWVTIKLGGILSNYQLVGPNVRRILLKRAKYEAMLPKQKNRRRNFGQFVMSLTDKLINRGMFARIY
;
A
#
# COMPACT_ATOMS: atom_id res chain seq x y z
N MET A 1 -32.97 -11.48 -73.87
CA MET A 1 -32.62 -12.14 -72.60
C MET A 1 -31.17 -11.76 -72.30
N ASN A 2 -30.90 -10.62 -71.65
CA ASN A 2 -31.51 -10.02 -70.45
C ASN A 2 -31.22 -10.88 -69.20
N ASP A 3 -30.57 -10.40 -68.12
CA ASP A 3 -30.20 -9.00 -67.77
C ASP A 3 -28.84 -8.83 -67.06
N LEU A 4 -28.40 -7.57 -66.99
CA LEU A 4 -27.33 -7.00 -66.14
C LEU A 4 -27.99 -6.09 -65.08
N PRO A 5 -27.46 -5.96 -63.84
CA PRO A 5 -26.47 -4.90 -63.53
C PRO A 5 -25.35 -5.33 -62.54
N LYS A 6 -24.09 -4.83 -62.61
CA LYS A 6 -23.54 -3.54 -62.07
C LYS A 6 -23.65 -3.39 -60.54
N LEU A 7 -22.70 -2.83 -59.76
CA LEU A 7 -21.33 -2.25 -59.92
C LEU A 7 -20.66 -2.38 -58.50
N GLN A 8 -19.43 -1.96 -58.14
CA GLN A 8 -18.54 -0.89 -58.60
C GLN A 8 -17.08 -1.16 -58.15
N TYR A 9 -16.08 -0.63 -58.85
CA TYR A 9 -14.65 -0.71 -58.49
C TYR A 9 -14.03 0.68 -58.68
N ASN A 10 -13.19 1.16 -57.76
CA ASN A 10 -12.48 2.45 -57.87
C ASN A 10 -11.10 2.37 -57.16
N GLY A 11 -10.01 2.40 -57.94
CA GLY A 11 -8.73 3.03 -57.55
C GLY A 11 -8.73 4.51 -57.95
N PRO A 12 -7.59 5.23 -58.07
CA PRO A 12 -6.15 4.82 -58.05
C PRO A 12 -5.50 5.04 -56.66
N GLU A 13 -4.31 4.55 -56.28
CA GLU A 13 -2.93 4.50 -56.85
C GLU A 13 -2.05 5.75 -56.64
N GLU A 14 -0.73 5.49 -56.55
CA GLU A 14 0.45 6.36 -56.30
C GLU A 14 0.77 6.80 -54.84
N PRO A 15 2.07 6.87 -54.46
CA PRO A 15 3.19 6.03 -54.88
C PRO A 15 4.04 5.48 -53.71
N LEU A 16 4.77 4.37 -53.93
CA LEU A 16 5.87 3.95 -53.04
C LEU A 16 7.13 4.75 -53.35
N ASP A 17 7.85 5.22 -52.33
CA ASP A 17 9.18 5.79 -52.54
C ASP A 17 10.15 5.58 -51.35
N LYS A 18 11.38 5.17 -51.68
CA LYS A 18 12.64 5.21 -50.89
C LYS A 18 12.64 4.75 -49.41
N TYR A 19 13.04 3.49 -49.20
CA TYR A 19 13.91 3.14 -48.06
C TYR A 19 15.36 3.60 -48.35
N PRO A 20 16.07 4.21 -47.39
CA PRO A 20 17.53 4.35 -47.45
C PRO A 20 18.23 3.02 -47.11
N THR A 21 19.37 2.76 -47.74
CA THR A 21 20.22 1.59 -47.48
C THR A 21 21.08 1.77 -46.22
N LEU A 22 21.42 0.65 -45.57
CA LEU A 22 22.45 0.57 -44.53
C LEU A 22 23.80 0.28 -45.19
N GLU A 23 24.76 1.19 -45.09
CA GLU A 23 26.19 0.89 -45.30
C GLU A 23 27.03 1.60 -44.21
N ASP A 24 28.04 0.86 -43.76
CA ASP A 24 29.25 1.23 -43.01
C ASP A 24 29.29 2.54 -42.19
N ASP A 25 29.42 2.35 -40.87
CA ASP A 25 30.42 3.09 -40.08
C ASP A 25 31.20 2.08 -39.21
N LYS A 26 32.51 2.30 -39.03
CA LYS A 26 33.44 1.36 -38.38
C LYS A 26 34.21 2.02 -37.22
N ASP A 27 34.87 1.18 -36.43
CA ASP A 27 36.01 1.51 -35.58
C ASP A 27 35.82 2.56 -34.46
N VAL A 28 35.22 2.12 -33.34
CA VAL A 28 35.91 2.25 -32.04
C VAL A 28 35.76 0.93 -31.27
N ALA A 29 36.88 0.25 -30.98
CA ALA A 29 36.92 -0.92 -30.12
C ALA A 29 38.17 -0.89 -29.24
N GLU A 30 37.98 -0.62 -27.95
CA GLU A 30 39.01 -0.80 -26.90
C GLU A 30 38.54 -1.87 -25.90
N PRO A 31 39.47 -2.61 -25.26
CA PRO A 31 39.16 -3.88 -24.63
C PRO A 31 38.45 -3.74 -23.28
N LEU A 32 37.36 -4.49 -23.10
CA LEU A 32 36.78 -4.77 -21.79
C LEU A 32 37.75 -5.66 -21.00
N GLN A 33 38.13 -5.21 -19.81
CA GLN A 33 38.88 -6.02 -18.84
C GLN A 33 37.95 -6.96 -18.09
N ASP A 34 38.47 -8.12 -17.68
CA ASP A 34 37.72 -9.16 -17.00
C ASP A 34 37.10 -8.69 -15.68
N VAL A 35 35.82 -9.03 -15.46
CA VAL A 35 35.11 -8.82 -14.21
C VAL A 35 34.76 -10.17 -13.60
N GLU A 36 35.50 -10.57 -12.57
CA GLU A 36 35.38 -11.88 -11.93
C GLU A 36 33.99 -12.08 -11.28
N ILE A 37 33.42 -13.26 -11.49
CA ILE A 37 32.12 -13.64 -10.91
C ILE A 37 32.34 -14.13 -9.47
N LYS A 38 32.08 -13.26 -8.48
CA LYS A 38 32.08 -13.65 -7.05
C LYS A 38 30.89 -14.53 -6.70
N VAL A 39 31.05 -15.84 -6.93
CA VAL A 39 30.30 -16.88 -6.22
C VAL A 39 30.79 -16.92 -4.76
N TRP A 40 29.86 -17.08 -3.82
CA TRP A 40 30.20 -17.25 -2.39
C TRP A 40 29.98 -18.72 -2.01
N THR A 41 31.06 -19.40 -1.64
CA THR A 41 31.06 -20.72 -0.99
C THR A 41 31.90 -20.60 0.28
N TYR A 42 31.36 -21.06 1.41
CA TYR A 42 32.05 -21.09 2.70
C TYR A 42 32.37 -22.53 3.06
N ASP A 43 33.65 -22.86 3.08
CA ASP A 43 34.25 -24.01 3.75
C ASP A 43 35.55 -23.48 4.40
N GLU A 44 35.79 -23.78 5.68
CA GLU A 44 37.00 -23.39 6.43
C GLU A 44 37.51 -24.61 7.22
N ASP A 45 38.76 -25.02 6.98
CA ASP A 45 39.47 -26.09 7.71
C ASP A 45 40.84 -25.57 8.22
N ASP A 46 40.99 -25.54 9.55
CA ASP A 46 42.13 -26.01 10.37
C ASP A 46 43.60 -25.50 10.24
N THR A 47 44.37 -25.86 11.29
CA THR A 47 45.82 -25.72 11.57
C THR A 47 46.29 -24.32 12.02
N GLU A 48 47.13 -24.12 13.06
CA GLU A 48 47.76 -25.01 14.09
C GLU A 48 47.99 -24.15 15.39
N ILE A 49 48.76 -24.43 16.48
CA ILE A 49 49.96 -25.26 16.76
C ILE A 49 49.85 -25.96 18.15
N VAL A 50 50.55 -27.10 18.25
CA VAL A 50 50.90 -28.02 19.37
C VAL A 50 51.56 -27.44 20.65
N GLU A 51 51.31 -28.06 21.84
CA GLU A 51 52.32 -28.62 22.79
C GLU A 51 51.67 -29.51 23.91
N GLU A 52 52.43 -30.46 24.49
CA GLU A 52 51.92 -31.64 25.26
C GLU A 52 52.54 -31.83 26.68
N GLU A 53 52.27 -33.01 27.30
CA GLU A 53 52.69 -33.57 28.62
C GLU A 53 51.80 -33.18 29.84
N LYS A 54 51.41 -34.11 30.76
CA LYS A 54 51.84 -35.51 31.00
C LYS A 54 50.84 -36.36 31.85
N GLU A 55 50.91 -37.70 31.72
CA GLU A 55 50.49 -38.82 32.64
C GLU A 55 48.99 -38.87 33.09
N GLU A 56 48.17 -39.95 32.95
CA GLU A 56 48.25 -41.42 33.24
C GLU A 56 48.22 -41.79 34.74
N GLU A 57 47.58 -42.86 35.26
CA GLU A 57 46.67 -43.93 34.72
C GLU A 57 45.17 -43.58 35.05
N ASP A 58 44.10 -44.42 35.19
CA ASP A 58 43.73 -45.86 35.06
C ASP A 58 42.18 -45.94 34.79
N ILE A 59 41.62 -47.10 34.40
CA ILE A 59 40.16 -47.34 34.31
C ILE A 59 39.74 -48.76 34.78
N LYS A 60 38.89 -48.88 35.84
CA LYS A 60 37.74 -49.82 35.87
C LYS A 60 36.70 -49.69 37.01
N THR A 61 35.45 -49.98 36.64
CA THR A 61 34.29 -50.49 37.43
C THR A 61 33.72 -49.69 38.62
N GLU A 62 32.56 -49.05 38.38
CA GLU A 62 31.25 -49.20 39.07
C GLU A 62 31.12 -49.06 40.62
N PRO A 63 29.99 -48.50 41.15
CA PRO A 63 28.62 -48.89 40.76
C PRO A 63 27.54 -47.78 40.62
N GLU A 64 26.41 -48.21 40.04
CA GLU A 64 25.00 -47.77 40.23
C GLU A 64 24.67 -46.27 40.41
N ILE A 65 23.95 -45.71 39.43
CA ILE A 65 23.14 -44.48 39.58
C ILE A 65 21.68 -44.78 39.20
N ILE A 66 20.75 -44.30 40.03
CA ILE A 66 19.32 -44.64 40.01
C ILE A 66 18.58 -43.96 38.84
N ASP A 67 17.76 -44.73 38.12
CA ASP A 67 16.91 -44.26 37.00
C ASP A 67 15.84 -43.24 37.47
N LYS A 68 15.49 -42.32 36.56
CA LYS A 68 14.44 -41.29 36.75
C LYS A 68 13.52 -41.13 35.53
N THR A 69 13.50 -42.09 34.61
CA THR A 69 12.66 -42.04 33.39
C THR A 69 11.22 -42.53 33.61
N ASP A 70 11.01 -43.49 34.52
CA ASP A 70 9.70 -44.16 34.70
C ASP A 70 8.55 -43.32 35.30
N ILE A 71 8.85 -42.22 36.01
CA ILE A 71 7.78 -41.43 36.67
C ILE A 71 6.90 -40.70 35.62
N PHE A 72 7.46 -40.36 34.46
CA PHE A 72 6.75 -39.58 33.43
C PHE A 72 5.97 -40.46 32.43
N THR A 73 6.40 -41.71 32.24
CA THR A 73 5.73 -42.71 31.38
C THR A 73 4.43 -43.19 32.03
N ASP A 74 4.48 -43.57 33.31
CA ASP A 74 3.30 -44.04 34.07
C ASP A 74 2.20 -42.97 34.16
N PHE A 75 2.56 -41.71 34.44
CA PHE A 75 1.59 -40.60 34.51
C PHE A 75 0.83 -40.41 33.18
N MET A 76 1.53 -40.53 32.05
CA MET A 76 0.92 -40.40 30.72
C MET A 76 0.07 -41.63 30.36
N ALA A 77 0.47 -42.83 30.79
CA ALA A 77 -0.31 -44.05 30.63
C ALA A 77 -1.62 -44.00 31.43
N GLU A 78 -1.58 -43.58 32.71
CA GLU A 78 -2.78 -43.48 33.55
C GLU A 78 -3.75 -42.41 33.02
N PHE A 79 -3.24 -41.25 32.58
CA PHE A 79 -4.06 -40.19 31.99
C PHE A 79 -4.74 -40.64 30.68
N GLY A 80 -4.03 -41.44 29.87
CA GLY A 80 -4.59 -42.10 28.68
C GLY A 80 -5.71 -43.09 29.04
N ALA A 81 -5.47 -43.97 30.01
CA ALA A 81 -6.44 -44.97 30.47
C ALA A 81 -7.70 -44.34 31.11
N LYS A 82 -7.56 -43.17 31.75
CA LYS A 82 -8.69 -42.40 32.30
C LYS A 82 -9.57 -41.84 31.18
N ARG A 83 -8.95 -41.27 30.13
CA ARG A 83 -9.65 -40.70 28.98
C ARG A 83 -10.36 -41.77 28.12
N THR A 84 -9.79 -42.97 27.97
CA THR A 84 -10.47 -44.08 27.28
C THR A 84 -11.66 -44.62 28.08
N LYS A 85 -11.54 -44.75 29.41
CA LYS A 85 -12.66 -45.08 30.31
C LYS A 85 -13.81 -44.06 30.21
N GLU A 86 -13.51 -42.76 30.22
CA GLU A 86 -14.54 -41.72 30.03
C GLU A 86 -15.22 -41.79 28.66
N LEU A 87 -14.47 -42.04 27.59
CA LEU A 87 -15.03 -42.22 26.24
C LEU A 87 -15.91 -43.48 26.16
N ALA A 88 -15.51 -44.58 26.80
CA ALA A 88 -16.32 -45.80 26.89
C ALA A 88 -17.65 -45.56 27.64
N ILE A 89 -17.61 -44.92 28.81
CA ILE A 89 -18.81 -44.54 29.59
C ILE A 89 -19.72 -43.61 28.78
N LYS A 90 -19.14 -42.68 28.02
CA LYS A 90 -19.89 -41.74 27.17
C LYS A 90 -20.54 -42.44 25.96
N ALA A 91 -19.85 -43.41 25.36
CA ALA A 91 -20.39 -44.27 24.31
C ALA A 91 -21.49 -45.19 24.86
N GLU A 92 -21.34 -45.76 26.05
CA GLU A 92 -22.32 -46.62 26.69
C GLU A 92 -23.59 -45.84 27.07
N LYS A 93 -23.48 -44.63 27.62
CA LYS A 93 -24.62 -43.72 27.83
C LYS A 93 -25.37 -43.44 26.52
N LYS A 94 -24.63 -43.18 25.43
CA LYS A 94 -25.22 -42.99 24.08
C LYS A 94 -25.91 -44.27 23.57
N LYS A 95 -25.35 -45.45 23.85
CA LYS A 95 -25.92 -46.77 23.53
C LYS A 95 -27.19 -47.08 24.35
N LYS A 96 -27.26 -46.64 25.62
CA LYS A 96 -28.48 -46.69 26.45
C LYS A 96 -29.57 -45.75 25.95
N GLN A 97 -29.23 -44.51 25.57
CA GLN A 97 -30.17 -43.57 24.95
C GLN A 97 -30.73 -44.12 23.62
N LEU A 98 -29.87 -44.68 22.76
CA LEU A 98 -30.32 -45.37 21.53
C LEU A 98 -31.25 -46.55 21.83
N ARG A 99 -30.99 -47.35 22.87
CA ARG A 99 -31.87 -48.46 23.28
C ARG A 99 -33.24 -47.97 23.78
N GLN A 100 -33.29 -46.87 24.53
CA GLN A 100 -34.58 -46.25 24.93
C GLN A 100 -35.37 -45.70 23.74
N LEU A 101 -34.69 -45.16 22.73
CA LEU A 101 -35.33 -44.64 21.51
C LEU A 101 -35.84 -45.72 20.54
N ILE A 102 -35.39 -46.97 20.68
CA ILE A 102 -35.69 -48.08 19.75
C ILE A 102 -36.75 -49.05 20.30
N GLY A 103 -37.13 -48.94 21.58
CA GLY A 103 -38.36 -49.58 22.10
C GLY A 103 -38.33 -51.11 22.16
N VAL A 104 -37.16 -51.72 22.40
CA VAL A 104 -37.00 -53.17 22.50
C VAL A 104 -36.84 -53.60 23.96
N GLU A 105 -37.84 -54.30 24.48
CA GLU A 105 -37.72 -55.08 25.71
C GLU A 105 -36.94 -56.37 25.41
N GLN A 106 -35.89 -56.65 26.20
CA GLN A 106 -35.26 -57.98 26.18
C GLN A 106 -36.00 -58.89 27.16
N LYS A 107 -36.53 -60.02 26.67
CA LYS A 107 -36.76 -61.18 27.55
C LYS A 107 -35.43 -61.60 28.17
N LYS A 108 -35.51 -62.06 29.43
CA LYS A 108 -34.39 -62.65 30.16
C LYS A 108 -34.19 -64.11 29.76
N ASP A 109 -32.91 -64.47 29.70
CA ASP A 109 -32.26 -65.60 30.38
C ASP A 109 -33.02 -66.94 30.44
N ASP A 110 -32.39 -67.98 29.89
CA ASP A 110 -32.13 -69.27 30.57
C ASP A 110 -30.85 -69.88 29.98
N GLU A 111 -30.24 -70.87 30.66
CA GLU A 111 -28.81 -71.22 30.56
C GLU A 111 -28.49 -72.55 29.84
N SER A 112 -27.20 -72.78 29.52
CA SER A 112 -26.57 -74.07 29.12
C SER A 112 -26.97 -74.66 27.74
N GLU A 113 -26.23 -75.56 27.08
CA GLU A 113 -24.93 -76.22 27.41
C GLU A 113 -24.07 -76.49 26.12
N GLU A 114 -23.15 -77.46 26.13
CA GLU A 114 -22.03 -77.56 25.17
C GLU A 114 -22.25 -78.42 23.89
N THR A 115 -21.69 -77.92 22.77
CA THR A 115 -21.02 -78.61 21.63
C THR A 115 -21.50 -79.94 20.97
N LEU A 116 -21.29 -79.95 19.63
CA LEU A 116 -20.75 -81.05 18.76
C LEU A 116 -21.69 -81.94 17.89
N ILE A 117 -21.16 -82.23 16.67
CA ILE A 117 -21.39 -83.38 15.75
C ILE A 117 -22.61 -83.37 14.78
N THR A 118 -22.28 -83.05 13.51
CA THR A 118 -22.80 -83.52 12.18
C THR A 118 -24.31 -83.50 11.82
N PRO A 119 -24.66 -83.43 10.51
CA PRO A 119 -26.04 -83.35 10.05
C PRO A 119 -26.64 -84.70 9.66
N GLU A 120 -27.96 -84.84 9.82
CA GLU A 120 -28.82 -85.79 9.11
C GLU A 120 -30.09 -85.05 8.65
N ASP A 121 -30.63 -85.45 7.50
CA ASP A 121 -31.85 -84.88 6.90
C ASP A 121 -33.13 -85.53 7.49
N GLU A 122 -34.24 -84.79 7.58
CA GLU A 122 -35.54 -85.29 7.12
C GLU A 122 -36.59 -84.16 6.96
N ASP A 123 -37.48 -84.32 5.98
CA ASP A 123 -38.56 -83.38 5.68
C ASP A 123 -39.74 -83.47 6.68
N ILE A 124 -40.45 -82.35 6.87
CA ILE A 124 -41.92 -82.38 7.01
C ILE A 124 -42.53 -81.10 6.42
N VAL A 125 -43.54 -81.28 5.58
CA VAL A 125 -44.26 -80.20 4.89
C VAL A 125 -45.54 -79.83 5.66
N SER A 126 -45.79 -78.55 5.86
CA SER A 126 -47.17 -78.05 6.00
C SER A 126 -47.33 -76.62 5.45
N GLU A 127 -48.23 -76.46 4.50
CA GLU A 127 -48.43 -75.26 3.69
C GLU A 127 -49.02 -74.08 4.49
N ARG A 128 -48.74 -72.84 4.03
CA ARG A 128 -49.78 -71.79 3.94
C ARG A 128 -49.45 -70.71 2.90
N VAL A 129 -49.85 -71.01 1.66
CA VAL A 129 -50.51 -70.13 0.68
C VAL A 129 -50.33 -68.61 0.87
N SER A 130 -49.62 -68.01 -0.10
CA SER A 130 -49.95 -66.79 -0.88
C SER A 130 -50.64 -65.58 -0.21
N THR A 131 -50.28 -64.31 -0.51
CA THR A 131 -50.06 -63.75 -1.86
C THR A 131 -49.14 -62.50 -1.89
N GLU A 132 -48.77 -62.10 -3.12
CA GLU A 132 -48.39 -60.75 -3.60
C GLU A 132 -46.90 -60.38 -3.85
N SER A 133 -46.70 -59.70 -4.99
CA SER A 133 -45.53 -58.91 -5.40
C SER A 133 -44.16 -59.60 -5.51
N SER A 134 -43.98 -60.38 -6.57
CA SER A 134 -42.66 -60.59 -7.18
C SER A 134 -42.09 -59.27 -7.75
N ILE A 135 -41.03 -58.71 -7.17
CA ILE A 135 -40.13 -57.71 -7.78
C ILE A 135 -38.81 -57.62 -6.96
N HIS A 136 -37.67 -57.52 -7.65
CA HIS A 136 -36.29 -57.36 -7.13
C HIS A 136 -35.71 -58.45 -6.17
N PRO A 137 -34.95 -59.42 -6.72
CA PRO A 137 -33.98 -60.23 -5.95
C PRO A 137 -32.77 -59.42 -5.41
N CYS A 138 -32.61 -58.17 -5.84
CA CYS A 138 -31.37 -57.40 -5.70
C CYS A 138 -31.24 -56.58 -4.39
N LEU A 139 -32.10 -56.81 -3.40
CA LEU A 139 -32.11 -56.07 -2.12
C LEU A 139 -31.44 -56.82 -0.96
N HIS A 140 -30.72 -57.90 -1.25
CA HIS A 140 -29.79 -58.48 -0.28
C HIS A 140 -28.68 -57.46 0.04
N LYS A 141 -28.46 -57.19 1.34
CA LYS A 141 -27.33 -56.34 1.76
C LYS A 141 -26.02 -57.00 1.32
N ILE A 142 -25.23 -56.26 0.56
CA ILE A 142 -23.83 -56.60 0.29
C ILE A 142 -23.01 -55.89 1.37
N ASP A 143 -22.50 -56.63 2.34
CA ASP A 143 -21.63 -56.08 3.38
C ASP A 143 -20.23 -55.82 2.77
N ILE A 144 -20.02 -54.58 2.33
CA ILE A 144 -18.75 -54.10 1.76
C ILE A 144 -17.85 -53.62 2.90
N SER A 145 -16.61 -54.12 2.94
CA SER A 145 -15.61 -53.71 3.92
C SER A 145 -15.01 -52.32 3.62
N ASP A 146 -14.59 -51.57 4.65
CA ASP A 146 -13.91 -50.28 4.48
C ASP A 146 -12.64 -50.37 3.61
N SER A 147 -11.99 -51.54 3.57
CA SER A 147 -10.88 -51.84 2.65
C SER A 147 -11.26 -51.77 1.17
N GLN A 148 -12.50 -52.09 0.81
CA GLN A 148 -13.01 -52.01 -0.57
C GLN A 148 -13.46 -50.59 -0.97
N LEU A 149 -13.68 -49.70 0.01
CA LEU A 149 -13.96 -48.28 -0.23
C LEU A 149 -12.71 -47.44 -0.57
N LYS A 150 -11.52 -48.07 -0.66
CA LYS A 150 -10.31 -47.44 -1.21
C LYS A 150 -10.44 -47.29 -2.74
N VAL A 151 -11.15 -46.24 -3.17
CA VAL A 151 -11.24 -45.82 -4.57
C VAL A 151 -9.82 -45.61 -5.12
N ASN A 152 -9.40 -46.49 -6.02
CA ASN A 152 -8.13 -46.37 -6.71
C ASN A 152 -8.24 -45.21 -7.72
N PRO A 153 -7.33 -44.22 -7.74
CA PRO A 153 -7.44 -43.08 -8.66
C PRO A 153 -7.43 -43.46 -10.15
N TYR A 154 -7.03 -44.70 -10.48
CA TYR A 154 -7.10 -45.24 -11.84
C TYR A 154 -8.37 -46.05 -12.15
N THR A 155 -9.19 -46.42 -11.16
CA THR A 155 -10.53 -47.00 -11.40
C THR A 155 -11.57 -45.91 -11.63
N MET A 156 -11.31 -45.06 -12.62
CA MET A 156 -12.29 -44.12 -13.13
C MET A 156 -13.27 -44.89 -14.02
N TYR A 157 -14.36 -45.39 -13.42
CA TYR A 157 -15.42 -46.06 -14.16
C TYR A 157 -15.87 -45.17 -15.32
N GLN A 158 -15.66 -45.63 -16.56
CA GLN A 158 -16.17 -44.93 -17.73
C GLN A 158 -17.70 -44.92 -17.64
N VAL A 159 -18.29 -43.74 -17.76
CA VAL A 159 -19.75 -43.57 -17.69
C VAL A 159 -20.37 -44.45 -18.76
N PRO A 160 -21.24 -45.43 -18.41
CA PRO A 160 -21.95 -46.22 -19.41
C PRO A 160 -22.69 -45.29 -20.34
N ASN A 161 -22.56 -45.49 -21.65
CA ASN A 161 -23.05 -44.56 -22.67
C ASN A 161 -24.58 -44.72 -22.89
N ASP A 162 -25.32 -44.64 -21.79
CA ASP A 162 -26.75 -44.88 -21.65
C ASP A 162 -27.47 -43.52 -21.46
N PRO A 163 -28.43 -43.16 -22.34
CA PRO A 163 -29.10 -41.87 -22.29
C PRO A 163 -30.00 -41.66 -21.07
N GLY A 164 -30.41 -42.72 -20.37
CA GLY A 164 -31.16 -42.65 -19.11
C GLY A 164 -30.28 -42.44 -17.88
N LEU A 165 -29.05 -42.98 -17.88
CA LEU A 165 -28.10 -42.81 -16.77
C LEU A 165 -27.24 -41.54 -16.87
N LEU A 166 -27.03 -41.00 -18.08
CA LEU A 166 -26.29 -39.75 -18.28
C LEU A 166 -26.80 -38.58 -17.41
N PRO A 167 -28.11 -38.26 -17.34
CA PRO A 167 -28.63 -37.22 -16.44
C PRO A 167 -28.34 -37.49 -14.96
N ALA A 168 -28.40 -38.75 -14.52
CA ALA A 168 -28.15 -39.14 -13.13
C ALA A 168 -26.68 -38.98 -12.73
N PHE A 169 -25.74 -39.31 -13.61
CA PHE A 169 -24.31 -39.13 -13.34
C PHE A 169 -23.89 -37.66 -13.18
N TRP A 170 -24.58 -36.73 -13.85
CA TRP A 170 -24.26 -35.30 -13.74
C TRP A 170 -24.79 -34.67 -12.44
N LEU A 171 -25.75 -35.30 -11.76
CA LEU A 171 -26.20 -34.93 -10.41
C LEU A 171 -25.19 -35.29 -9.30
N LEU A 172 -24.18 -36.11 -9.60
CA LEU A 172 -23.07 -36.43 -8.66
C LEU A 172 -22.01 -35.32 -8.59
N ARG A 173 -22.09 -34.27 -9.42
CA ARG A 173 -21.34 -33.04 -9.16
C ARG A 173 -21.95 -32.35 -7.94
N GLU A 174 -21.17 -32.21 -6.87
CA GLU A 174 -21.54 -31.37 -5.74
C GLU A 174 -22.03 -30.01 -6.26
N ARG A 175 -23.24 -29.61 -5.84
CA ARG A 175 -23.78 -28.30 -6.23
C ARG A 175 -22.80 -27.22 -5.77
N PRO A 176 -22.52 -26.19 -6.59
CA PRO A 176 -21.63 -25.11 -6.17
C PRO A 176 -22.16 -24.52 -4.85
N PRO A 177 -21.35 -24.49 -3.78
CA PRO A 177 -21.84 -24.08 -2.47
C PRO A 177 -22.34 -22.63 -2.52
N ILE A 178 -23.57 -22.45 -2.05
CA ILE A 178 -24.22 -21.15 -1.95
C ILE A 178 -23.65 -20.48 -0.70
N TYR A 179 -22.84 -19.45 -0.89
CA TYR A 179 -22.24 -18.69 0.21
C TYR A 179 -23.15 -17.54 0.66
N SER A 180 -22.98 -17.13 1.92
CA SER A 180 -23.54 -15.89 2.46
C SER A 180 -22.89 -14.65 1.82
N THR A 181 -23.63 -13.53 1.80
CA THR A 181 -23.15 -12.20 1.37
C THR A 181 -22.14 -11.56 2.32
N ASP A 182 -21.76 -12.25 3.40
CA ASP A 182 -20.56 -11.91 4.18
C ASP A 182 -19.25 -12.26 3.45
N GLY A 183 -19.27 -13.21 2.50
CA GLY A 183 -18.07 -13.72 1.84
C GLY A 183 -17.10 -14.49 2.75
N VAL A 184 -17.39 -14.63 4.05
CA VAL A 184 -16.54 -15.27 5.06
C VAL A 184 -16.39 -16.75 4.75
N GLN A 185 -17.50 -17.46 4.54
CA GLN A 185 -17.48 -18.88 4.19
C GLN A 185 -16.76 -19.10 2.86
N LYS A 186 -16.99 -18.20 1.88
CA LYS A 186 -16.35 -18.21 0.56
C LYS A 186 -14.83 -18.09 0.67
N PHE A 187 -14.33 -17.17 1.50
CA PHE A 187 -12.90 -17.02 1.78
C PHE A 187 -12.27 -18.30 2.35
N TYR A 188 -12.82 -18.83 3.45
CA TYR A 188 -12.25 -20.01 4.11
C TYR A 188 -12.26 -21.24 3.21
N ASP A 189 -13.30 -21.44 2.40
CA ASP A 189 -13.37 -22.57 1.47
C ASP A 189 -12.37 -22.44 0.30
N ILE A 190 -12.20 -21.23 -0.28
CA ILE A 190 -11.17 -21.01 -1.31
C ILE A 190 -9.77 -21.24 -0.74
N VAL A 191 -9.48 -20.69 0.44
CA VAL A 191 -8.20 -20.85 1.14
C VAL A 191 -7.90 -22.32 1.46
N LYS A 192 -8.90 -23.06 1.96
CA LYS A 192 -8.80 -24.50 2.26
C LYS A 192 -8.55 -25.34 1.00
N ARG A 193 -9.29 -25.09 -0.08
CA ARG A 193 -9.10 -25.78 -1.38
C ARG A 193 -7.74 -25.46 -2.03
N ALA A 194 -7.20 -24.26 -1.77
CA ALA A 194 -5.88 -23.85 -2.25
C ALA A 194 -4.70 -24.29 -1.34
N GLY A 195 -4.97 -24.99 -0.22
CA GLY A 195 -3.93 -25.40 0.73
C GLY A 195 -3.22 -24.25 1.45
N LEU A 196 -3.84 -23.07 1.51
CA LEU A 196 -3.27 -21.85 2.07
C LEU A 196 -3.55 -21.76 3.58
N ARG A 197 -2.66 -21.07 4.33
CA ARG A 197 -2.96 -20.69 5.72
C ARG A 197 -3.99 -19.57 5.72
N SER A 198 -5.05 -19.73 6.52
CA SER A 198 -6.10 -18.73 6.66
C SER A 198 -5.69 -17.59 7.60
N ILE A 199 -6.25 -16.41 7.33
CA ILE A 199 -6.12 -15.23 8.20
C ILE A 199 -7.26 -15.31 9.22
N GLY A 200 -6.94 -15.27 10.51
CA GLY A 200 -7.95 -15.40 11.58
C GLY A 200 -8.87 -14.17 11.69
N SER A 201 -8.27 -12.97 11.73
CA SER A 201 -8.98 -11.69 11.87
C SER A 201 -9.92 -11.39 10.69
N LEU A 202 -9.62 -11.88 9.50
CA LEU A 202 -10.36 -11.56 8.27
C LEU A 202 -11.84 -12.00 8.34
N LYS A 203 -12.17 -13.01 9.15
CA LYS A 203 -13.56 -13.41 9.47
C LYS A 203 -14.39 -12.23 9.96
N ASP A 204 -13.90 -11.54 10.97
CA ASP A 204 -14.67 -10.54 11.69
C ASP A 204 -14.63 -9.20 10.92
N MET A 205 -13.52 -8.93 10.21
CA MET A 205 -13.35 -7.72 9.41
C MET A 205 -14.22 -7.71 8.14
N LEU A 206 -14.52 -8.87 7.53
CA LEU A 206 -15.49 -8.98 6.43
C LEU A 206 -16.94 -8.64 6.83
N LEU A 207 -17.25 -8.60 8.13
CA LEU A 207 -18.54 -8.20 8.70
C LEU A 207 -18.58 -6.71 9.10
N THR A 208 -17.47 -5.98 8.94
CA THR A 208 -17.34 -4.55 9.26
C THR A 208 -17.28 -3.69 8.01
N ASP A 209 -17.38 -2.37 8.16
CA ASP A 209 -17.24 -1.41 7.08
C ASP A 209 -15.80 -1.25 6.56
N GLN A 210 -14.79 -1.68 7.32
CA GLN A 210 -13.36 -1.44 7.00
C GLN A 210 -12.52 -2.71 7.03
N LEU A 211 -12.04 -3.14 5.86
CA LEU A 211 -11.09 -4.23 5.73
C LEU A 211 -9.66 -3.68 5.69
N ASN A 212 -9.04 -3.51 6.86
CA ASN A 212 -7.63 -3.14 6.96
C ASN A 212 -6.71 -4.36 6.82
N LEU A 213 -5.92 -4.38 5.76
CA LEU A 213 -4.91 -5.37 5.42
C LEU A 213 -3.53 -4.72 5.23
N SER A 214 -3.30 -3.57 5.84
CA SER A 214 -2.03 -2.83 5.75
C SER A 214 -0.86 -3.63 6.35
N TYR A 215 0.34 -3.42 5.81
CA TYR A 215 1.60 -4.08 6.18
C TYR A 215 1.60 -5.62 6.06
N THR A 216 0.68 -6.21 5.29
CA THR A 216 0.55 -7.66 5.19
C THR A 216 1.41 -8.27 4.08
N GLY A 217 2.25 -9.25 4.43
CA GLY A 217 3.12 -9.97 3.48
C GLY A 217 2.39 -11.02 2.62
N PHE A 218 1.21 -10.72 2.06
CA PHE A 218 0.38 -11.73 1.40
C PHE A 218 0.92 -12.20 0.04
N LYS A 219 0.82 -13.51 -0.20
CA LYS A 219 1.08 -14.12 -1.52
C LYS A 219 -0.14 -13.92 -2.44
N SER A 220 0.11 -13.73 -3.73
CA SER A 220 -0.93 -13.47 -4.75
C SER A 220 -2.17 -14.40 -4.73
N PRO A 221 -2.08 -15.71 -4.39
CA PRO A 221 -3.25 -16.58 -4.24
C PRO A 221 -4.18 -16.21 -3.07
N ILE A 222 -3.64 -15.68 -1.97
CA ILE A 222 -4.44 -15.20 -0.82
C ILE A 222 -5.23 -13.96 -1.28
N MET A 223 -4.57 -13.04 -1.99
CA MET A 223 -5.25 -11.86 -2.55
C MET A 223 -6.41 -12.24 -3.47
N LYS A 224 -6.25 -13.27 -4.31
CA LYS A 224 -7.35 -13.81 -5.13
C LYS A 224 -8.53 -14.25 -4.27
N ALA A 225 -8.29 -14.99 -3.19
CA ALA A 225 -9.34 -15.47 -2.30
C ALA A 225 -10.08 -14.31 -1.59
N ILE A 226 -9.36 -13.24 -1.23
CA ILE A 226 -9.94 -12.02 -0.64
C ILE A 226 -10.81 -11.30 -1.67
N CYS A 227 -10.32 -11.08 -2.88
CA CYS A 227 -11.11 -10.47 -3.97
C CYS A 227 -12.36 -11.29 -4.32
N GLU A 228 -12.25 -12.62 -4.40
CA GLU A 228 -13.40 -13.49 -4.67
C GLU A 228 -14.41 -13.49 -3.49
N ALA A 229 -13.97 -13.35 -2.24
CA ALA A 229 -14.85 -13.17 -1.09
C ALA A 229 -15.57 -11.80 -1.10
N LEU A 230 -14.84 -10.72 -1.38
CA LEU A 230 -15.38 -9.36 -1.43
C LEU A 230 -16.32 -9.11 -2.62
N THR A 231 -16.27 -9.95 -3.67
CA THR A 231 -17.08 -9.75 -4.89
C THR A 231 -18.57 -9.61 -4.59
N ASP A 232 -19.10 -10.41 -3.65
CA ASP A 232 -20.52 -10.42 -3.27
C ASP A 232 -20.77 -9.76 -1.90
N ASN A 233 -19.73 -9.15 -1.30
CA ASN A 233 -19.81 -8.54 0.04
C ASN A 233 -20.48 -7.16 -0.04
N ILE A 234 -21.38 -6.89 0.92
CA ILE A 234 -22.17 -5.64 1.00
C ILE A 234 -21.83 -4.78 2.23
N PHE A 235 -20.95 -5.27 3.10
CA PHE A 235 -20.60 -4.64 4.38
C PHE A 235 -19.37 -3.74 4.24
N VAL A 236 -18.31 -4.25 3.60
CA VAL A 236 -17.03 -3.56 3.42
C VAL A 236 -17.19 -2.39 2.46
N ARG A 237 -16.87 -1.19 2.96
CA ARG A 237 -16.87 0.09 2.24
C ARG A 237 -15.48 0.68 2.08
N LYS A 238 -14.58 0.44 3.03
CA LYS A 238 -13.17 0.82 2.98
C LYS A 238 -12.29 -0.42 2.86
N LEU A 239 -11.42 -0.44 1.85
CA LEU A 239 -10.39 -1.46 1.66
C LEU A 239 -9.01 -0.80 1.75
N ASP A 240 -8.29 -1.08 2.83
CA ASP A 240 -6.94 -0.57 3.06
C ASP A 240 -5.94 -1.71 2.85
N LEU A 241 -5.05 -1.57 1.87
CA LEU A 241 -4.00 -2.53 1.55
C LEU A 241 -2.60 -1.94 1.76
N LYS A 242 -2.49 -0.81 2.45
CA LYS A 242 -1.28 0.02 2.52
C LYS A 242 0.01 -0.75 2.83
N ASP A 243 1.08 -0.41 2.12
CA ASP A 243 2.42 -0.99 2.18
C ASP A 243 2.48 -2.53 1.92
N THR A 244 1.40 -3.12 1.37
CA THR A 244 1.35 -4.50 0.89
C THR A 244 1.91 -4.58 -0.53
N LYS A 245 3.04 -5.25 -0.75
CA LYS A 245 3.65 -5.37 -2.10
C LYS A 245 2.76 -6.19 -3.05
N LEU A 246 1.99 -5.51 -3.90
CA LEU A 246 1.07 -6.16 -4.86
C LEU A 246 1.79 -6.57 -6.14
N SER A 247 1.38 -7.70 -6.72
CA SER A 247 1.79 -8.14 -8.06
C SER A 247 0.84 -7.58 -9.13
N ALA A 248 1.25 -7.59 -10.40
CA ALA A 248 0.34 -7.27 -11.51
C ALA A 248 -0.89 -8.21 -11.57
N ASN A 249 -0.76 -9.46 -11.09
CA ASN A 249 -1.89 -10.39 -10.96
C ASN A 249 -2.83 -10.00 -9.80
N ALA A 250 -2.29 -9.52 -8.68
CA ALA A 250 -3.09 -8.96 -7.59
C ALA A 250 -3.84 -7.69 -8.03
N CYS A 251 -3.21 -6.81 -8.82
CA CYS A 251 -3.85 -5.64 -9.42
C CYS A 251 -4.99 -6.04 -10.35
N ARG A 252 -4.83 -7.13 -11.13
CA ARG A 252 -5.93 -7.72 -11.91
C ARG A 252 -7.07 -8.22 -11.02
N TYR A 253 -6.80 -8.93 -9.92
CA TYR A 253 -7.87 -9.41 -9.03
C TYR A 253 -8.60 -8.26 -8.32
N LEU A 254 -7.94 -7.12 -8.07
CA LEU A 254 -8.58 -5.89 -7.62
C LEU A 254 -9.46 -5.26 -8.70
N ASN A 255 -9.00 -5.21 -9.95
CA ASN A 255 -9.82 -4.76 -11.08
C ASN A 255 -11.08 -5.63 -11.25
N ASP A 256 -10.91 -6.96 -11.25
CA ASP A 256 -11.99 -7.93 -11.45
C ASP A 256 -12.97 -7.98 -10.25
N LEU A 257 -12.56 -7.44 -9.08
CA LEU A 257 -13.41 -7.15 -7.91
C LEU A 257 -14.20 -5.84 -8.11
N LEU A 258 -13.50 -4.72 -8.39
CA LEU A 258 -14.10 -3.39 -8.51
C LEU A 258 -15.09 -3.29 -9.68
N LEU A 259 -14.94 -4.08 -10.74
CA LEU A 259 -15.92 -4.15 -11.84
C LEU A 259 -17.23 -4.88 -11.47
N LYS A 260 -17.37 -5.38 -10.23
CA LYS A 260 -18.53 -6.16 -9.76
C LYS A 260 -19.06 -5.68 -8.42
N ASN A 261 -18.17 -5.33 -7.49
CA ASN A 261 -18.52 -4.83 -6.19
C ASN A 261 -18.81 -3.32 -6.25
N ASN A 262 -20.02 -2.96 -5.82
CA ASN A 262 -20.49 -1.58 -5.71
C ASN A 262 -20.66 -1.13 -4.24
N SER A 263 -20.01 -1.82 -3.28
CA SER A 263 -20.02 -1.44 -1.85
C SER A 263 -18.76 -0.69 -1.44
N ILE A 264 -17.62 -0.95 -2.08
CA ILE A 264 -16.33 -0.30 -1.81
C ILE A 264 -16.35 1.13 -2.37
N ILE A 265 -16.21 2.09 -1.45
CA ILE A 265 -16.25 3.54 -1.67
C ILE A 265 -14.85 4.15 -1.50
N ASP A 266 -13.99 3.53 -0.69
CA ASP A 266 -12.66 4.00 -0.31
C ASP A 266 -11.64 2.85 -0.48
N LEU A 267 -10.60 3.10 -1.29
CA LEU A 267 -9.53 2.15 -1.56
C LEU A 267 -8.16 2.80 -1.39
N SER A 268 -7.37 2.33 -0.41
CA SER A 268 -5.95 2.68 -0.30
C SER A 268 -5.06 1.54 -0.80
N LEU A 269 -4.23 1.88 -1.79
CA LEU A 269 -3.11 1.09 -2.27
C LEU A 269 -1.78 1.80 -1.95
N SER A 270 -1.75 2.74 -0.99
CA SER A 270 -0.54 3.50 -0.60
C SER A 270 0.66 2.58 -0.43
N GLY A 271 1.78 2.84 -1.09
CA GLY A 271 3.02 2.07 -0.90
C GLY A 271 3.03 0.66 -1.51
N CYS A 272 1.95 0.22 -2.19
CA CYS A 272 1.84 -1.14 -2.73
C CYS A 272 2.79 -1.48 -3.88
N ARG A 273 3.54 -0.48 -4.41
CA ARG A 273 4.53 -0.59 -5.51
C ARG A 273 3.98 -1.26 -6.79
N ILE A 274 2.75 -0.92 -7.17
CA ILE A 274 2.05 -1.55 -8.31
C ILE A 274 2.73 -1.28 -9.67
N GLY A 275 3.43 -0.14 -9.81
CA GLY A 275 4.13 0.27 -11.04
C GLY A 275 3.22 0.49 -12.26
N THR A 276 3.85 0.75 -13.41
CA THR A 276 3.15 0.99 -14.70
C THR A 276 2.19 -0.15 -15.06
N ASN A 277 2.67 -1.39 -14.95
CA ASN A 277 1.89 -2.60 -15.24
C ASN A 277 0.70 -2.80 -14.28
N GLY A 278 0.83 -2.43 -13.00
CA GLY A 278 -0.28 -2.50 -12.04
C GLY A 278 -1.34 -1.46 -12.35
N ALA A 279 -0.95 -0.20 -12.59
CA ALA A 279 -1.84 0.87 -13.02
C ALA A 279 -2.60 0.50 -14.31
N LYS A 280 -1.91 -0.06 -15.31
CA LYS A 280 -2.50 -0.57 -16.55
C LYS A 280 -3.52 -1.70 -16.34
N LYS A 281 -3.40 -2.48 -15.25
CA LYS A 281 -4.38 -3.53 -14.90
C LYS A 281 -5.58 -3.01 -14.11
N LEU A 282 -5.50 -1.82 -13.51
CA LEU A 282 -6.62 -1.16 -12.82
C LEU A 282 -7.44 -0.24 -13.74
N TYR A 283 -7.02 -0.05 -15.00
CA TYR A 283 -7.63 0.88 -15.95
C TYR A 283 -9.16 0.74 -16.06
N ASN A 284 -9.67 -0.47 -16.31
CA ASN A 284 -11.10 -0.70 -16.49
C ASN A 284 -11.88 -0.36 -15.22
N ALA A 285 -11.46 -0.88 -14.07
CA ALA A 285 -12.08 -0.55 -12.78
C ALA A 285 -12.11 0.96 -12.51
N ILE A 286 -11.00 1.68 -12.73
CA ILE A 286 -10.96 3.14 -12.55
C ILE A 286 -11.84 3.85 -13.60
N SER A 287 -12.01 3.29 -14.81
CA SER A 287 -12.80 3.89 -15.89
C SER A 287 -14.30 3.60 -15.82
N GLU A 288 -14.72 2.51 -15.18
CA GLU A 288 -16.10 1.96 -15.26
C GLU A 288 -16.81 1.88 -13.89
N ASN A 289 -16.09 1.87 -12.76
CA ASN A 289 -16.72 1.81 -11.43
C ASN A 289 -17.30 3.18 -11.01
N THR A 290 -18.56 3.16 -10.55
CA THR A 290 -19.33 4.35 -10.12
C THR A 290 -19.54 4.44 -8.60
N ALA A 291 -19.06 3.46 -7.82
CA ALA A 291 -19.20 3.40 -6.36
C ALA A 291 -17.98 3.97 -5.61
N LEU A 292 -16.79 3.86 -6.21
CA LEU A 292 -15.53 4.28 -5.63
C LEU A 292 -15.40 5.81 -5.69
N LYS A 293 -15.32 6.43 -4.51
CA LYS A 293 -15.22 7.90 -4.35
C LYS A 293 -13.83 8.35 -3.90
N VAL A 294 -13.08 7.52 -3.19
CA VAL A 294 -11.72 7.80 -2.72
C VAL A 294 -10.76 6.72 -3.21
N LEU A 295 -9.69 7.13 -3.90
CA LEU A 295 -8.63 6.25 -4.39
C LEU A 295 -7.25 6.82 -4.01
N ASP A 296 -6.55 6.12 -3.12
CA ASP A 296 -5.19 6.45 -2.71
C ASP A 296 -4.19 5.52 -3.43
N LEU A 297 -3.43 6.10 -4.36
CA LEU A 297 -2.36 5.50 -5.14
C LEU A 297 -0.99 6.12 -4.77
N SER A 298 -0.85 6.70 -3.57
CA SER A 298 0.41 7.27 -3.12
C SER A 298 1.52 6.21 -3.05
N ARG A 299 2.80 6.59 -3.23
CA ARG A 299 3.96 5.69 -3.09
C ARG A 299 3.92 4.41 -3.94
N CYS A 300 3.12 4.41 -5.00
CA CYS A 300 2.90 3.24 -5.84
C CYS A 300 3.96 3.03 -6.93
N ASN A 301 4.91 3.97 -7.05
CA ASN A 301 6.01 3.94 -8.02
C ASN A 301 5.51 3.87 -9.47
N ILE A 302 4.39 4.54 -9.75
CA ILE A 302 3.59 4.42 -10.98
C ILE A 302 4.32 4.96 -12.22
N GLY A 303 5.02 6.09 -12.09
CA GLY A 303 5.71 6.78 -13.19
C GLY A 303 4.77 7.33 -14.28
N ASN A 304 5.35 8.07 -15.23
CA ASN A 304 4.58 8.79 -16.26
C ASN A 304 3.68 7.89 -17.12
N GLU A 305 4.14 6.71 -17.54
CA GLU A 305 3.34 5.76 -18.36
C GLU A 305 2.16 5.18 -17.55
N GLY A 306 2.40 4.79 -16.29
CA GLY A 306 1.35 4.32 -15.39
C GLY A 306 0.28 5.38 -15.15
N PHE A 307 0.72 6.63 -15.02
CA PHE A 307 -0.15 7.79 -14.84
C PHE A 307 -0.96 8.13 -16.10
N GLU A 308 -0.43 7.88 -17.31
CA GLU A 308 -1.19 8.03 -18.55
C GLU A 308 -2.41 7.11 -18.61
N TYR A 309 -2.30 5.85 -18.16
CA TYR A 309 -3.47 4.97 -18.04
C TYR A 309 -4.49 5.50 -17.01
N ILE A 310 -4.04 5.95 -15.84
CA ILE A 310 -4.93 6.46 -14.78
C ILE A 310 -5.64 7.74 -15.22
N ALA A 311 -4.92 8.71 -15.77
CA ALA A 311 -5.50 9.95 -16.29
C ALA A 311 -6.46 9.71 -17.47
N SER A 312 -6.21 8.68 -18.28
CA SER A 312 -7.11 8.30 -19.36
C SER A 312 -8.38 7.63 -18.83
N ALA A 313 -8.28 6.72 -17.86
CA ALA A 313 -9.45 6.11 -17.19
C ALA A 313 -10.34 7.18 -16.53
N LEU A 314 -9.73 8.14 -15.83
CA LEU A 314 -10.41 9.26 -15.17
C LEU A 314 -10.95 10.35 -16.11
N SER A 315 -10.68 10.24 -17.42
CA SER A 315 -11.37 11.05 -18.43
C SER A 315 -12.75 10.51 -18.78
N ASN A 316 -12.99 9.22 -18.55
CA ASN A 316 -14.31 8.57 -18.69
C ASN A 316 -15.09 8.60 -17.37
N ASN A 317 -14.42 8.31 -16.25
CA ASN A 317 -15.07 8.25 -14.94
C ASN A 317 -15.68 9.62 -14.53
N GLN A 318 -16.92 9.60 -14.03
CA GLN A 318 -17.65 10.80 -13.57
C GLN A 318 -18.05 10.72 -12.08
N ASP A 319 -17.50 9.77 -11.33
CA ASP A 319 -17.85 9.49 -9.94
C ASP A 319 -16.69 9.59 -8.94
N LEU A 320 -15.43 9.38 -9.32
CA LEU A 320 -14.32 9.47 -8.38
C LEU A 320 -14.11 10.92 -7.92
N GLU A 321 -14.18 11.17 -6.62
CA GLU A 321 -14.16 12.49 -6.01
C GLU A 321 -12.80 12.87 -5.42
N SER A 322 -12.02 11.90 -4.92
CA SER A 322 -10.70 12.10 -4.31
C SER A 322 -9.65 11.14 -4.86
N LEU A 323 -8.49 11.67 -5.23
CA LEU A 323 -7.36 10.93 -5.78
C LEU A 323 -6.04 11.36 -5.14
N ASP A 324 -5.31 10.41 -4.55
CA ASP A 324 -3.92 10.61 -4.14
C ASP A 324 -2.95 9.94 -5.12
N LEU A 325 -2.03 10.72 -5.69
CA LEU A 325 -0.95 10.29 -6.57
C LEU A 325 0.42 10.79 -6.08
N SER A 326 0.54 11.13 -4.80
CA SER A 326 1.81 11.59 -4.23
C SER A 326 2.91 10.53 -4.28
N ASP A 327 4.17 10.97 -4.42
CA ASP A 327 5.35 10.08 -4.38
C ASP A 327 5.30 8.97 -5.46
N ASN A 328 5.12 9.37 -6.73
CA ASN A 328 4.96 8.46 -7.87
C ASN A 328 5.93 8.70 -9.05
N HIS A 329 6.94 9.56 -8.86
CA HIS A 329 7.97 9.89 -9.86
C HIS A 329 7.40 10.49 -11.16
N LEU A 330 6.44 11.41 -11.04
CA LEU A 330 5.88 12.15 -12.18
C LEU A 330 6.79 13.35 -12.54
N ASP A 331 7.14 13.50 -13.82
CA ASP A 331 8.04 14.55 -14.33
C ASP A 331 7.40 15.37 -15.48
N GLU A 332 8.18 16.19 -16.19
CA GLU A 332 7.70 17.01 -17.33
C GLU A 332 6.93 16.24 -18.42
N LYS A 333 7.19 14.94 -18.58
CA LYS A 333 6.55 14.06 -19.56
C LYS A 333 5.09 13.74 -19.20
N CYS A 334 4.71 13.84 -17.93
CA CYS A 334 3.32 13.63 -17.50
C CYS A 334 2.34 14.71 -18.00
N SER A 335 2.84 15.83 -18.52
CA SER A 335 2.06 17.05 -18.79
C SER A 335 0.81 16.86 -19.65
N LYS A 336 0.83 15.99 -20.68
CA LYS A 336 -0.37 15.64 -21.47
C LYS A 336 -1.42 14.91 -20.62
N SER A 337 -1.00 13.89 -19.89
CA SER A 337 -1.83 13.10 -18.98
C SER A 337 -2.41 13.98 -17.87
N LEU A 338 -1.61 14.92 -17.34
CA LEU A 338 -2.04 15.90 -16.34
C LEU A 338 -3.16 16.81 -16.85
N TYR A 339 -3.10 17.27 -18.11
CA TYR A 339 -4.19 18.03 -18.74
C TYR A 339 -5.48 17.21 -18.87
N ASN A 340 -5.38 15.91 -19.17
CA ASN A 340 -6.51 15.01 -19.27
C ASN A 340 -7.14 14.73 -17.90
N LEU A 341 -6.32 14.44 -16.88
CA LEU A 341 -6.78 14.29 -15.49
C LEU A 341 -7.52 15.53 -15.00
N LEU A 342 -6.90 16.71 -15.14
CA LEU A 342 -7.48 17.98 -14.73
C LEU A 342 -8.74 18.35 -15.56
N SER A 343 -8.98 17.68 -16.69
CA SER A 343 -10.22 17.84 -17.45
C SER A 343 -11.42 17.03 -16.91
N SER A 344 -11.22 16.18 -15.90
CA SER A 344 -12.30 15.45 -15.23
C SER A 344 -13.28 16.41 -14.53
N LYS A 345 -14.52 15.97 -14.34
CA LYS A 345 -15.63 16.75 -13.75
C LYS A 345 -16.05 16.27 -12.36
N SER A 346 -15.59 15.09 -11.93
CA SER A 346 -15.95 14.51 -10.63
C SER A 346 -14.93 14.83 -9.55
N LEU A 347 -13.66 14.96 -9.94
CA LEU A 347 -12.56 15.09 -9.01
C LEU A 347 -12.63 16.43 -8.27
N THR A 348 -12.79 16.35 -6.96
CA THR A 348 -12.86 17.50 -6.03
C THR A 348 -11.58 17.68 -5.24
N HIS A 349 -10.86 16.59 -4.95
CA HIS A 349 -9.59 16.58 -4.22
C HIS A 349 -8.51 15.85 -5.03
N LEU A 350 -7.34 16.49 -5.19
CA LEU A 350 -6.20 15.92 -5.93
C LEU A 350 -4.88 16.17 -5.19
N ASN A 351 -4.21 15.10 -4.76
CA ASN A 351 -2.85 15.16 -4.23
C ASN A 351 -1.81 14.72 -5.27
N LEU A 352 -0.89 15.62 -5.61
CA LEU A 352 0.26 15.42 -6.50
C LEU A 352 1.59 15.73 -5.79
N SER A 353 1.61 15.81 -4.46
CA SER A 353 2.82 16.11 -3.68
C SER A 353 3.94 15.08 -3.86
N TRP A 354 5.18 15.41 -3.50
CA TRP A 354 6.34 14.49 -3.64
C TRP A 354 6.55 14.01 -5.10
N ASN A 355 6.44 14.90 -6.08
CA ASN A 355 6.74 14.62 -7.50
C ASN A 355 7.71 15.67 -8.07
N SER A 356 7.99 15.62 -9.37
CA SER A 356 8.97 16.49 -10.05
C SER A 356 8.31 17.54 -10.95
N LEU A 357 7.19 18.13 -10.51
CA LEU A 357 6.36 19.05 -11.31
C LEU A 357 6.87 20.51 -11.28
N TYR A 358 8.18 20.72 -11.43
CA TYR A 358 8.84 22.04 -11.38
C TYR A 358 9.05 22.74 -12.73
N ASP A 359 8.79 22.06 -13.86
CA ASP A 359 8.96 22.64 -15.20
C ASP A 359 7.82 23.62 -15.54
N ALA A 360 8.17 24.82 -15.99
CA ALA A 360 7.22 25.83 -16.46
C ALA A 360 6.27 25.33 -17.57
N LYS A 361 6.69 24.37 -18.43
CA LYS A 361 5.79 23.74 -19.42
C LYS A 361 4.65 22.98 -18.73
N VAL A 362 4.94 22.23 -17.67
CA VAL A 362 3.94 21.53 -16.84
C VAL A 362 2.98 22.54 -16.23
N TRP A 363 3.51 23.62 -15.64
CA TRP A 363 2.68 24.66 -15.02
C TRP A 363 1.78 25.39 -16.01
N LYS A 364 2.27 25.71 -17.20
CA LYS A 364 1.46 26.29 -18.29
C LYS A 364 0.28 25.38 -18.67
N ILE A 365 0.50 24.06 -18.64
CA ILE A 365 -0.50 23.05 -19.00
C ILE A 365 -1.48 22.79 -17.84
N LEU A 366 -0.98 22.67 -16.60
CA LEU A 366 -1.77 22.58 -15.36
C LEU A 366 -2.75 23.76 -15.24
N VAL A 367 -2.27 24.99 -15.44
CA VAL A 367 -3.09 26.21 -15.39
C VAL A 367 -4.09 26.28 -16.56
N ASN A 368 -3.85 25.58 -17.67
CA ASN A 368 -4.83 25.47 -18.76
C ASN A 368 -5.85 24.35 -18.54
N GLY A 369 -5.47 23.24 -17.89
CA GLY A 369 -6.40 22.20 -17.42
C GLY A 369 -7.37 22.75 -16.38
N LEU A 370 -6.87 23.50 -15.38
CA LEU A 370 -7.70 24.11 -14.33
C LEU A 370 -8.64 25.21 -14.86
N LYS A 371 -8.36 25.87 -16.00
CA LYS A 371 -9.32 26.77 -16.68
C LYS A 371 -10.49 26.03 -17.35
N LYS A 372 -10.30 24.73 -17.64
CA LYS A 372 -11.32 23.83 -18.18
C LYS A 372 -12.10 23.15 -17.05
N ASN A 373 -11.46 22.86 -15.92
CA ASN A 373 -12.13 22.46 -14.68
C ASN A 373 -12.83 23.66 -14.01
N ARG A 374 -14.05 23.95 -14.47
CA ARG A 374 -14.77 25.15 -14.05
C ARG A 374 -15.56 25.01 -12.76
N GLU A 375 -15.75 23.81 -12.22
CA GLU A 375 -16.76 23.56 -11.18
C GLU A 375 -16.39 22.46 -10.15
N SER A 376 -15.43 21.56 -10.42
CA SER A 376 -15.22 20.37 -9.56
C SER A 376 -14.08 20.49 -8.57
N LEU A 377 -12.86 20.84 -9.01
CA LEU A 377 -11.67 20.73 -8.17
C LEU A 377 -11.60 21.86 -7.13
N ARG A 378 -11.68 21.49 -5.84
CA ARG A 378 -11.64 22.38 -4.68
C ARG A 378 -10.32 22.30 -3.91
N SER A 379 -9.75 21.11 -3.78
CA SER A 379 -8.50 20.88 -3.05
C SER A 379 -7.40 20.37 -3.96
N LEU A 380 -6.24 21.06 -3.95
CA LEU A 380 -5.08 20.72 -4.77
C LEU A 380 -3.79 20.79 -3.95
N ASN A 381 -3.11 19.65 -3.79
CA ASN A 381 -1.83 19.56 -3.10
C ASN A 381 -0.67 19.37 -4.10
N LEU A 382 0.22 20.37 -4.15
CA LEU A 382 1.44 20.47 -4.95
C LEU A 382 2.68 20.71 -4.06
N SER A 383 2.61 20.35 -2.78
CA SER A 383 3.77 20.41 -1.88
C SER A 383 4.89 19.48 -2.33
N TRP A 384 6.14 19.73 -1.89
CA TRP A 384 7.29 18.86 -2.23
C TRP A 384 7.45 18.59 -3.74
N ASN A 385 7.27 19.59 -4.59
CA ASN A 385 7.42 19.48 -6.04
C ASN A 385 8.63 20.25 -6.60
N ALA A 386 9.48 20.80 -5.73
CA ALA A 386 10.66 21.60 -6.05
C ALA A 386 10.38 22.87 -6.90
N ILE A 387 9.14 23.36 -6.89
CA ILE A 387 8.65 24.49 -7.70
C ILE A 387 9.35 25.79 -7.26
N GLY A 388 9.74 26.65 -8.21
CA GLY A 388 10.36 27.95 -7.94
C GLY A 388 10.04 29.00 -9.02
N GLU A 389 10.82 30.08 -9.05
CA GLU A 389 10.68 31.31 -9.88
C GLU A 389 10.04 31.11 -11.27
N GLU A 390 10.56 30.17 -12.09
CA GLU A 390 10.06 29.91 -13.45
C GLU A 390 8.54 29.62 -13.54
N CYS A 391 7.97 29.05 -12.49
CA CYS A 391 6.56 28.68 -12.42
C CYS A 391 5.67 29.77 -11.79
N VAL A 392 6.26 30.79 -11.15
CA VAL A 392 5.53 31.75 -10.30
C VAL A 392 4.58 32.64 -11.12
N HIS A 393 4.99 33.03 -12.34
CA HIS A 393 4.09 33.75 -13.25
C HIS A 393 2.88 32.90 -13.71
N HIS A 394 2.98 31.56 -13.68
CA HIS A 394 1.85 30.67 -13.93
C HIS A 394 1.00 30.48 -12.67
N LEU A 395 1.61 30.37 -11.48
CA LEU A 395 0.92 30.38 -10.19
C LEU A 395 0.12 31.67 -9.97
N TYR A 396 0.66 32.85 -10.29
CA TYR A 396 -0.08 34.10 -10.30
C TYR A 396 -1.35 34.04 -11.17
N ASN A 397 -1.23 33.49 -12.37
CA ASN A 397 -2.37 33.31 -13.29
C ASN A 397 -3.35 32.21 -12.84
N LEU A 398 -2.96 31.35 -11.90
CA LEU A 398 -3.86 30.41 -11.22
C LEU A 398 -4.61 31.13 -10.10
N LEU A 399 -3.89 31.77 -9.18
CA LEU A 399 -4.46 32.48 -8.03
C LEU A 399 -5.44 33.58 -8.47
N SER A 400 -5.02 34.46 -9.39
CA SER A 400 -5.84 35.59 -9.86
C SER A 400 -7.01 35.24 -10.78
N ARG A 401 -7.19 33.95 -11.17
CA ARG A 401 -8.24 33.54 -12.14
C ARG A 401 -9.02 32.28 -11.78
N SER A 402 -8.53 31.45 -10.86
CA SER A 402 -9.31 30.33 -10.31
C SER A 402 -10.46 30.84 -9.46
N ARG A 403 -11.57 30.09 -9.43
CA ARG A 403 -12.80 30.42 -8.70
C ARG A 403 -13.41 29.24 -7.94
N ASN A 404 -12.67 28.13 -7.89
CA ASN A 404 -13.16 26.83 -7.45
C ASN A 404 -12.22 26.21 -6.42
N ILE A 405 -10.91 26.51 -6.52
CA ILE A 405 -9.90 26.07 -5.58
C ILE A 405 -10.14 26.82 -4.28
N GLU A 406 -10.52 26.06 -3.26
CA GLU A 406 -10.73 26.49 -1.89
C GLU A 406 -9.49 26.16 -1.03
N GLU A 407 -8.77 25.09 -1.37
CA GLU A 407 -7.55 24.65 -0.66
C GLU A 407 -6.39 24.48 -1.65
N LEU A 408 -5.27 25.15 -1.40
CA LEU A 408 -4.05 25.03 -2.20
C LEU A 408 -2.83 24.82 -1.29
N ASN A 409 -2.23 23.63 -1.36
CA ASN A 409 -0.99 23.34 -0.65
C ASN A 409 0.22 23.41 -1.59
N LEU A 410 1.14 24.31 -1.26
CA LEU A 410 2.38 24.64 -1.95
C LEU A 410 3.60 24.63 -1.00
N SER A 411 3.44 24.05 0.19
CA SER A 411 4.52 23.91 1.18
C SER A 411 5.72 23.09 0.66
N TRP A 412 6.89 23.26 1.27
CA TRP A 412 8.10 22.50 0.91
C TRP A 412 8.50 22.60 -0.57
N ASN A 413 8.44 23.82 -1.12
CA ASN A 413 8.93 24.14 -2.46
C ASN A 413 10.13 25.11 -2.37
N ARG A 414 10.45 25.82 -3.46
CA ARG A 414 11.63 26.68 -3.59
C ARG A 414 11.27 28.16 -3.85
N PHE A 415 10.09 28.59 -3.41
CA PHE A 415 9.65 29.98 -3.58
C PHE A 415 10.50 30.94 -2.74
N ASN A 416 11.11 31.94 -3.38
CA ASN A 416 11.97 32.96 -2.76
C ASN A 416 11.20 34.23 -2.34
N GLY A 417 11.90 35.25 -1.80
CA GLY A 417 11.28 36.50 -1.36
C GLY A 417 10.59 37.36 -2.43
N LYS A 418 11.06 37.32 -3.68
CA LYS A 418 10.40 37.98 -4.82
C LYS A 418 9.20 37.18 -5.31
N ASP A 419 9.32 35.85 -5.30
CA ASP A 419 8.22 34.95 -5.66
C ASP A 419 7.01 35.21 -4.74
N ALA A 420 7.27 35.43 -3.45
CA ALA A 420 6.27 35.78 -2.45
C ALA A 420 5.51 37.08 -2.77
N GLU A 421 6.18 38.11 -3.30
CA GLU A 421 5.53 39.37 -3.71
C GLU A 421 4.57 39.15 -4.90
N ILE A 422 4.98 38.32 -5.87
CA ILE A 422 4.13 37.95 -7.02
C ILE A 422 2.95 37.08 -6.56
N ILE A 423 3.18 36.14 -5.63
CA ILE A 423 2.13 35.32 -5.03
C ILE A 423 1.13 36.20 -4.25
N ALA A 424 1.62 37.21 -3.51
CA ALA A 424 0.79 38.19 -2.79
C ALA A 424 -0.11 39.00 -3.73
N GLU A 425 0.41 39.44 -4.89
CA GLU A 425 -0.39 40.11 -5.94
C GLU A 425 -1.41 39.18 -6.62
N GLY A 426 -1.20 37.86 -6.54
CA GLY A 426 -2.15 36.84 -6.96
C GLY A 426 -3.27 36.60 -5.93
N ILE A 427 -2.92 36.52 -4.64
CA ILE A 427 -3.85 36.31 -3.52
C ILE A 427 -4.79 37.50 -3.36
N SER A 428 -4.31 38.73 -3.46
CA SER A 428 -5.12 39.94 -3.24
C SER A 428 -6.31 40.08 -4.20
N LYS A 429 -6.25 39.38 -5.34
CA LYS A 429 -7.29 39.34 -6.38
C LYS A 429 -8.18 38.09 -6.32
N ASN A 430 -7.90 37.16 -5.39
CA ASN A 430 -8.67 35.93 -5.22
C ASN A 430 -9.71 36.07 -4.09
N ASN A 431 -10.92 35.58 -4.37
CA ASN A 431 -12.08 35.64 -3.48
C ASN A 431 -12.74 34.26 -3.25
N THR A 432 -12.03 33.15 -3.49
CA THR A 432 -12.56 31.78 -3.33
C THR A 432 -11.65 30.86 -2.53
N LEU A 433 -10.34 31.14 -2.50
CA LEU A 433 -9.34 30.40 -1.75
C LEU A 433 -9.53 30.63 -0.24
N GLN A 434 -9.77 29.55 0.49
CA GLN A 434 -9.99 29.51 1.93
C GLN A 434 -8.71 29.08 2.66
N GLU A 435 -7.95 28.14 2.12
CA GLU A 435 -6.66 27.71 2.68
C GLU A 435 -5.52 27.83 1.66
N LEU A 436 -4.46 28.54 2.05
CA LEU A 436 -3.20 28.58 1.32
C LEU A 436 -2.06 28.15 2.23
N GLN A 437 -1.42 27.03 1.89
CA GLN A 437 -0.33 26.49 2.67
C GLN A 437 1.00 26.69 1.92
N LEU A 438 1.86 27.55 2.46
CA LEU A 438 3.15 27.96 1.88
C LEU A 438 4.34 27.68 2.80
N GLY A 439 4.12 27.10 4.00
CA GLY A 439 5.15 26.78 4.98
C GLY A 439 6.33 25.96 4.43
N ASN A 440 7.48 26.06 5.09
CA ASN A 440 8.74 25.43 4.68
C ASN A 440 9.21 25.82 3.25
N ASN A 441 8.92 27.05 2.82
CA ASN A 441 9.50 27.69 1.63
C ASN A 441 10.50 28.80 2.03
N PRO A 442 11.54 29.07 1.23
CA PRO A 442 12.53 30.14 1.49
C PRO A 442 12.01 31.55 1.14
N LEU A 443 10.78 31.91 1.55
CA LEU A 443 10.10 33.18 1.19
C LEU A 443 10.71 34.46 1.78
N GLU A 444 11.74 34.35 2.62
CA GLU A 444 12.37 35.45 3.36
C GLU A 444 11.40 36.27 4.25
N ALA A 445 11.97 37.07 5.16
CA ALA A 445 11.17 37.90 6.08
C ALA A 445 10.45 39.07 5.37
N GLN A 446 10.95 39.48 4.20
CA GLN A 446 10.32 40.50 3.34
C GLN A 446 9.13 39.93 2.56
N GLY A 447 9.27 38.75 1.96
CA GLY A 447 8.19 38.11 1.20
C GLY A 447 7.00 37.74 2.09
N VAL A 448 7.24 37.26 3.31
CA VAL A 448 6.18 37.07 4.33
C VAL A 448 5.46 38.39 4.66
N SER A 449 6.19 39.51 4.70
CA SER A 449 5.58 40.82 4.96
C SER A 449 4.63 41.22 3.82
N ALA A 450 5.02 41.00 2.56
CA ALA A 450 4.16 41.25 1.39
C ALA A 450 2.90 40.35 1.37
N LEU A 451 3.05 39.05 1.70
CA LEU A 451 1.94 38.10 1.77
C LEU A 451 0.89 38.50 2.82
N ILE A 452 1.33 38.87 4.02
CA ILE A 452 0.42 39.32 5.10
C ILE A 452 -0.25 40.64 4.71
N HIS A 453 0.51 41.59 4.17
CA HIS A 453 -0.03 42.89 3.74
C HIS A 453 -1.13 42.73 2.68
N ALA A 454 -0.97 41.81 1.72
CA ALA A 454 -1.98 41.52 0.70
C ALA A 454 -3.30 40.93 1.24
N ILE A 455 -3.30 40.36 2.46
CA ILE A 455 -4.48 39.78 3.12
C ILE A 455 -5.17 40.80 4.05
N THR A 456 -4.60 41.99 4.22
CA THR A 456 -5.25 43.09 4.95
C THR A 456 -6.59 43.48 4.30
N PRO A 457 -7.60 43.88 5.10
CA PRO A 457 -8.93 44.23 4.58
C PRO A 457 -8.91 45.43 3.63
N ASN A 458 -7.87 46.27 3.69
CA ASN A 458 -7.68 47.42 2.81
C ASN A 458 -7.31 47.04 1.38
N ILE A 459 -6.64 45.90 1.17
CA ILE A 459 -6.11 45.47 -0.13
C ILE A 459 -7.00 44.40 -0.77
N SER A 460 -7.53 43.47 0.02
CA SER A 460 -8.31 42.33 -0.49
C SER A 460 -9.67 42.18 0.21
N PRO A 461 -10.57 43.18 0.15
CA PRO A 461 -11.80 43.24 0.96
C PRO A 461 -12.72 42.03 0.79
N ASP A 462 -12.75 41.41 -0.40
CA ASP A 462 -13.58 40.25 -0.73
C ASP A 462 -12.88 38.89 -0.53
N SER A 463 -11.70 38.85 0.09
CA SER A 463 -10.94 37.60 0.28
C SER A 463 -11.67 36.60 1.19
N ALA A 464 -11.86 35.37 0.70
CA ALA A 464 -12.49 34.27 1.41
C ALA A 464 -11.53 33.50 2.35
N LEU A 465 -10.27 33.95 2.48
CA LEU A 465 -9.23 33.22 3.19
C LEU A 465 -9.59 33.00 4.67
N ARG A 466 -9.21 31.82 5.17
CA ARG A 466 -9.39 31.33 6.55
C ARG A 466 -8.07 30.83 7.14
N LEU A 467 -7.21 30.22 6.34
CA LEU A 467 -5.87 29.79 6.73
C LEU A 467 -4.82 30.32 5.76
N LEU A 468 -3.84 31.06 6.30
CA LEU A 468 -2.52 31.22 5.69
C LEU A 468 -1.51 30.43 6.53
N ASP A 469 -0.92 29.39 5.95
CA ASP A 469 0.10 28.59 6.64
C ASP A 469 1.51 28.96 6.16
N LEU A 470 2.28 29.62 7.03
CA LEU A 470 3.69 29.95 6.86
C LEU A 470 4.55 29.29 7.96
N GLU A 471 4.21 28.05 8.34
CA GLU A 471 5.02 27.23 9.25
C GLU A 471 6.50 27.22 8.84
N ASN A 472 7.40 27.33 9.83
CA ASN A 472 8.85 27.37 9.67
C ASN A 472 9.39 28.57 8.85
N ILE A 473 8.56 29.60 8.59
CA ILE A 473 8.99 30.84 7.93
C ILE A 473 8.95 32.00 8.94
N TRP A 474 10.00 32.83 8.92
CA TRP A 474 10.24 33.89 9.91
C TRP A 474 9.92 35.27 9.31
N ALA A 475 9.13 36.07 10.03
CA ALA A 475 8.71 37.41 9.59
C ALA A 475 9.51 38.54 10.25
N ASN A 476 9.55 39.73 9.62
CA ASN A 476 10.07 40.96 10.24
C ASN A 476 9.06 41.54 11.24
N LYS A 477 9.53 42.29 12.25
CA LYS A 477 8.65 42.95 13.24
C LYS A 477 7.57 43.85 12.61
N ASN A 478 7.81 44.38 11.41
CA ASN A 478 6.93 45.30 10.70
C ASN A 478 5.51 44.73 10.46
N ILE A 479 5.34 43.40 10.43
CA ILE A 479 4.02 42.78 10.20
C ILE A 479 3.02 42.94 11.36
N LEU A 480 3.46 43.41 12.54
CA LEU A 480 2.60 43.46 13.73
C LEU A 480 1.37 44.37 13.54
N GLU A 481 1.54 45.49 12.83
CA GLU A 481 0.43 46.42 12.54
C GLU A 481 -0.59 45.76 11.60
N ASP A 482 -0.14 45.12 10.51
CA ASP A 482 -1.01 44.36 9.61
C ASP A 482 -1.73 43.21 10.35
N LEU A 483 -1.01 42.44 11.17
CA LEU A 483 -1.60 41.36 12.00
C LEU A 483 -2.68 41.88 12.96
N GLU A 484 -2.47 43.05 13.58
CA GLU A 484 -3.49 43.67 14.44
C GLU A 484 -4.72 44.12 13.64
N THR A 485 -4.55 44.70 12.44
CA THR A 485 -5.72 45.04 11.59
C THR A 485 -6.48 43.80 11.13
N ILE A 486 -5.79 42.73 10.73
CA ILE A 486 -6.40 41.46 10.31
C ILE A 486 -7.14 40.83 11.50
N LYS A 487 -6.52 40.78 12.69
CA LYS A 487 -7.17 40.23 13.90
C LYS A 487 -8.44 41.00 14.31
N ASN A 488 -8.44 42.32 14.15
CA ASN A 488 -9.55 43.18 14.55
C ASN A 488 -10.73 43.15 13.54
N VAL A 489 -10.45 43.03 12.23
CA VAL A 489 -11.47 43.07 11.17
C VAL A 489 -11.87 41.67 10.67
N ARG A 490 -10.96 40.70 10.75
CA ARG A 490 -11.09 39.34 10.22
C ARG A 490 -10.67 38.26 11.24
N PRO A 491 -11.31 38.17 12.43
CA PRO A 491 -10.90 37.24 13.48
C PRO A 491 -11.02 35.75 13.13
N TRP A 492 -11.60 35.39 11.97
CA TRP A 492 -11.62 34.03 11.43
C TRP A 492 -10.36 33.64 10.64
N VAL A 493 -9.49 34.61 10.30
CA VAL A 493 -8.26 34.35 9.54
C VAL A 493 -7.17 33.87 10.48
N THR A 494 -6.85 32.59 10.41
CA THR A 494 -5.71 31.98 11.08
C THR A 494 -4.46 32.17 10.24
N ILE A 495 -3.43 32.81 10.81
CA ILE A 495 -2.10 32.93 10.18
C ILE A 495 -1.11 32.15 11.05
N LYS A 496 -0.57 31.04 10.52
CA LYS A 496 0.55 30.32 11.17
C LYS A 496 1.87 30.94 10.70
N LEU A 497 2.80 31.11 11.62
CA LEU A 497 4.16 31.63 11.34
C LEU A 497 5.18 30.76 12.09
N GLY A 498 6.35 30.53 11.50
CA GLY A 498 7.49 29.92 12.19
C GLY A 498 8.07 30.82 13.29
N GLY A 499 7.95 32.14 13.15
CA GLY A 499 8.29 33.11 14.19
C GLY A 499 8.35 34.55 13.68
N ILE A 500 8.61 35.48 14.59
CA ILE A 500 8.93 36.88 14.27
C ILE A 500 10.37 37.14 14.70
N LEU A 501 11.17 37.70 13.80
CA LEU A 501 12.52 38.20 14.06
C LEU A 501 12.47 39.36 15.05
N SER A 502 12.60 39.03 16.34
CA SER A 502 13.08 39.99 17.34
C SER A 502 14.49 40.46 16.96
N ASN A 503 14.85 41.69 17.32
CA ASN A 503 16.07 42.37 16.89
C ASN A 503 17.36 41.74 17.48
N TYR A 504 17.71 40.54 17.05
CA TYR A 504 19.02 39.94 17.27
C TYR A 504 20.06 40.68 16.43
N GLN A 505 20.64 41.74 17.01
CA GLN A 505 21.98 42.14 16.61
C GLN A 505 22.89 40.92 16.79
N LEU A 506 23.47 40.44 15.69
CA LEU A 506 24.63 39.56 15.74
C LEU A 506 25.79 40.35 16.37
N VAL A 507 25.87 40.31 17.70
CA VAL A 507 26.99 40.87 18.45
C VAL A 507 28.21 40.03 18.16
N GLY A 508 28.87 40.37 17.05
CA GLY A 508 30.13 39.75 16.61
C GLY A 508 31.11 39.68 17.78
N PRO A 509 31.85 38.57 17.92
CA PRO A 509 32.46 38.21 19.19
C PRO A 509 33.45 39.29 19.62
N ASN A 510 33.12 39.98 20.71
CA ASN A 510 33.66 41.30 21.06
C ASN A 510 35.20 41.29 21.01
N VAL A 511 35.77 41.91 19.96
CA VAL A 511 37.19 41.79 19.62
C VAL A 511 38.07 42.29 20.77
N ARG A 512 37.68 43.39 21.42
CA ARG A 512 38.36 43.92 22.61
C ARG A 512 38.35 42.90 23.76
N ARG A 513 37.25 42.17 23.99
CA ARG A 513 37.15 41.09 25.00
C ARG A 513 37.98 39.86 24.62
N ILE A 514 38.10 39.51 23.34
CA ILE A 514 38.99 38.42 22.86
C ILE A 514 40.45 38.82 23.07
N LEU A 515 40.86 40.00 22.60
CA LEU A 515 42.22 40.52 22.74
C LEU A 515 42.61 40.63 24.22
N LEU A 516 41.73 41.11 25.10
CA LEU A 516 41.96 41.15 26.55
C LEU A 516 42.06 39.75 27.18
N LYS A 517 41.28 38.76 26.71
CA LYS A 517 41.43 37.36 27.14
C LYS A 517 42.79 36.78 26.72
N ARG A 518 43.21 36.99 25.46
CA ARG A 518 44.52 36.50 24.98
C ARG A 518 45.68 37.20 25.69
N ALA A 519 45.60 38.52 25.85
CA ALA A 519 46.53 39.32 26.63
C ALA A 519 46.70 38.79 28.06
N LYS A 520 45.59 38.47 28.76
CA LYS A 520 45.62 37.88 30.10
C LYS A 520 46.24 36.48 30.11
N TYR A 521 45.98 35.66 29.10
CA TYR A 521 46.58 34.34 28.92
C TYR A 521 48.12 34.42 28.75
N GLU A 522 48.62 35.24 27.81
CA GLU A 522 50.06 35.45 27.61
C GLU A 522 50.76 36.01 28.87
N ALA A 523 50.07 36.84 29.65
CA ALA A 523 50.58 37.37 30.92
C ALA A 523 50.65 36.30 32.04
N MET A 524 49.87 35.21 31.95
CA MET A 524 49.78 34.15 32.95
C MET A 524 50.70 32.94 32.64
N LEU A 525 51.11 32.72 31.38
CA LEU A 525 52.03 31.63 31.01
C LEU A 525 53.38 31.70 31.76
N PRO A 526 53.90 30.60 32.33
CA PRO A 526 55.11 30.60 33.14
C PRO A 526 56.34 31.14 32.38
N LYS A 527 57.19 31.91 33.09
CA LYS A 527 58.27 32.70 32.50
C LYS A 527 59.46 31.82 32.06
N GLN A 528 59.41 31.30 30.83
CA GLN A 528 60.54 30.62 30.19
C GLN A 528 61.77 31.55 30.12
N LYS A 529 62.93 31.06 30.56
CA LYS A 529 64.12 31.87 30.90
C LYS A 529 64.57 32.86 29.82
N ASN A 530 64.44 32.49 28.53
CA ASN A 530 64.96 33.27 27.39
C ASN A 530 63.88 33.92 26.50
N ARG A 531 62.57 33.77 26.78
CA ARG A 531 61.50 34.45 26.02
C ARG A 531 61.03 35.70 26.76
N ARG A 532 61.29 36.89 26.20
CA ARG A 532 60.65 38.13 26.65
C ARG A 532 59.14 38.03 26.37
N ARG A 533 58.29 38.27 27.38
CA ARG A 533 56.84 38.42 27.21
C ARG A 533 56.54 39.76 26.51
N ASN A 534 56.74 39.82 25.19
CA ASN A 534 56.61 41.05 24.41
C ASN A 534 55.13 41.44 24.16
N PHE A 535 54.43 41.80 25.25
CA PHE A 535 53.09 42.37 25.19
C PHE A 535 53.03 43.60 24.28
N GLY A 536 54.07 44.45 24.31
CA GLY A 536 54.23 45.57 23.40
C GLY A 536 54.33 45.17 21.92
N GLN A 537 54.96 44.03 21.59
CA GLN A 537 55.05 43.55 20.21
C GLN A 537 53.73 42.92 19.74
N PHE A 538 52.95 42.31 20.65
CA PHE A 538 51.57 41.93 20.36
C PHE A 538 50.71 43.16 20.05
N VAL A 539 50.77 44.20 20.88
CA VAL A 539 50.07 45.47 20.63
C VAL A 539 50.54 46.14 19.33
N MET A 540 51.84 46.18 19.03
CA MET A 540 52.36 46.72 17.76
C MET A 540 52.07 45.82 16.54
N SER A 541 51.74 44.55 16.73
CA SER A 541 51.29 43.65 15.64
C SER A 541 49.81 43.81 15.31
N LEU A 542 49.02 44.44 16.19
CA LEU A 542 47.70 44.95 15.85
C LEU A 542 47.90 46.17 14.94
N THR A 543 47.93 45.95 13.64
CA THR A 543 48.07 47.04 12.67
C THR A 543 46.89 48.00 12.79
N ASP A 544 47.13 49.22 13.29
CA ASP A 544 46.19 50.34 13.29
C ASP A 544 45.98 50.87 11.86
N LYS A 545 45.45 50.01 10.99
CA LYS A 545 44.70 50.45 9.81
C LYS A 545 43.38 51.02 10.31
N LEU A 546 43.42 52.29 10.72
CA LEU A 546 42.25 53.16 10.78
C LEU A 546 41.53 53.04 9.43
N ILE A 547 40.43 52.27 9.41
CA ILE A 547 39.60 52.12 8.22
C ILE A 547 39.00 53.48 7.95
N ASN A 548 39.55 54.18 6.94
CA ASN A 548 39.05 55.48 6.51
C ASN A 548 37.53 55.36 6.24
N ARG A 549 36.74 56.38 6.61
CA ARG A 549 35.27 56.38 6.46
C ARG A 549 34.83 55.96 5.04
N GLY A 550 35.57 56.35 4.01
CA GLY A 550 35.31 55.97 2.61
C GLY A 550 35.58 54.50 2.23
N MET A 551 36.32 53.74 3.06
CA MET A 551 36.40 52.27 2.95
C MET A 551 35.29 51.58 3.74
N PHE A 552 34.86 52.14 4.87
CA PHE A 552 33.77 51.58 5.67
C PHE A 552 32.43 51.64 4.91
N ALA A 553 32.16 52.76 4.23
CA ALA A 553 31.01 52.95 3.33
C ALA A 553 31.17 52.28 1.93
N ARG A 554 31.92 51.16 1.88
CA ARG A 554 32.04 50.23 0.75
C ARG A 554 32.01 48.76 1.17
N ILE A 555 31.83 48.50 2.47
CA ILE A 555 31.74 47.16 3.09
C ILE A 555 30.31 46.93 3.62
N TYR A 556 29.56 48.02 3.79
CA TYR A 556 28.10 48.11 3.62
C TYR A 556 27.83 48.93 2.35
#